data_AF-A0A924ANQ5-F1
#
_entry.id   AF-A0A924ANQ5-F1
#
_cell.length_a   1.000
_cell.length_b   1.000
_cell.length_c   1.000
_cell.angle_alpha   90.00
_cell.angle_beta   90.00
_cell.angle_gamma   90.00
#
_symmetry.space_group_name_H-M   'P 1'
#
loop_
_entity.id
_entity.type
_entity.pdbx_description
1 polymer ?
#
loop_
_entity_poly.entity_id
_entity_poly.type
_entity_poly.pdbx_seq_one_letter_code
_entity_poly.pdbx_strand_id
1 'polypeptide(L)'
;MPQNYLPKVKSQYEAMPYPPCNPLDDHKRLVLTWLEDLPMINHYCFAGKQSFQRGFRALVAGGGTGDATIFLAEQLRGTDAEIVHLDMSDASIALAQERAKIRGLTNITWVHYSLLSLPALGLGKFDYINCSGVLHHLADPDLGLRVLLSALKEGGAIGLMVYGTTGRTGVYQMQSLMRMANQNGAGQEVDDTRKIANTRDLLGSLPASNWFKASEALFNDHKVGDAGIYDLLLHSQDRSYSVGELFDWLGGQHGKHLSFSDVQRGRAPYLPHMVLGGKPPAMAAELRGLPLRRQYEMAELMVGNLITHSLYLTPGEACTAPYGDAAYIPFFYHEPLTGAVAAQVFGGSKGQPFRLTHQHSGVSLTVNPGRYGAKILGLIDGQKCFAEIFEQFRAGWQGQSAAPDNAALFADFAESYDTLNALERLLLRHPDATSSV
;
A
#
# COMPACT_ATOMS: atom_id res chain seq x y z
N MET A 1 -0.61 -28.28 -18.31
CA MET A 1 -1.24 -26.96 -18.08
C MET A 1 -0.69 -26.01 -19.12
N PRO A 2 -1.51 -25.16 -19.77
CA PRO A 2 -0.97 -24.22 -20.74
C PRO A 2 0.05 -23.30 -20.04
N GLN A 3 1.17 -23.02 -20.70
CA GLN A 3 2.11 -21.97 -20.29
C GLN A 3 1.40 -20.62 -20.42
N ASN A 4 0.54 -20.28 -19.46
CA ASN A 4 -0.18 -19.00 -19.44
C ASN A 4 0.64 -17.86 -18.85
N TYR A 5 1.94 -18.07 -18.61
CA TYR A 5 2.88 -17.00 -18.31
C TYR A 5 3.62 -16.60 -19.59
N LEU A 6 3.90 -15.30 -19.72
CA LEU A 6 4.59 -14.77 -20.90
C LEU A 6 6.08 -15.11 -20.84
N PRO A 7 6.65 -15.87 -21.80
CA PRO A 7 8.06 -16.25 -21.76
C PRO A 7 9.01 -15.06 -21.71
N LYS A 8 8.70 -13.98 -22.44
CA LYS A 8 9.50 -12.73 -22.42
C LYS A 8 9.57 -12.10 -21.02
N VAL A 9 8.45 -12.09 -20.28
CA VAL A 9 8.40 -11.56 -18.91
C VAL A 9 9.22 -12.44 -17.96
N LYS A 10 9.12 -13.77 -18.06
CA LYS A 10 10.00 -14.66 -17.28
C LYS A 10 11.47 -14.40 -17.60
N SER A 11 11.84 -14.37 -18.88
CA SER A 11 13.22 -14.13 -19.31
C SER A 11 13.78 -12.80 -18.81
N GLN A 12 12.97 -11.74 -18.76
CA GLN A 12 13.34 -10.46 -18.17
C GLN A 12 13.74 -10.61 -16.71
N TYR A 13 12.88 -11.17 -15.86
CA TYR A 13 13.17 -11.31 -14.42
C TYR A 13 14.25 -12.35 -14.10
N GLU A 14 14.46 -13.33 -14.99
CA GLU A 14 15.58 -14.26 -14.89
C GLU A 14 16.92 -13.57 -15.17
N ALA A 15 16.98 -12.72 -16.19
CA ALA A 15 18.20 -12.00 -16.59
C ALA A 15 18.47 -10.78 -15.71
N MET A 16 17.41 -10.13 -15.22
CA MET A 16 17.44 -8.88 -14.47
C MET A 16 16.45 -8.98 -13.29
N PRO A 17 16.82 -9.67 -12.20
CA PRO A 17 15.97 -9.78 -11.02
C PRO A 17 15.52 -8.42 -10.48
N TYR A 18 14.23 -8.30 -10.13
CA TYR A 18 13.61 -7.07 -9.68
C TYR A 18 12.74 -7.31 -8.43
N PRO A 19 12.66 -6.36 -7.46
CA PRO A 19 13.48 -5.14 -7.37
C PRO A 19 14.98 -5.44 -7.28
N PRO A 20 15.86 -4.59 -7.84
CA PRO A 20 17.30 -4.83 -7.78
C PRO A 20 17.74 -4.78 -6.32
N CYS A 21 18.42 -5.83 -5.85
CA CYS A 21 18.87 -5.90 -4.47
C CYS A 21 20.31 -6.42 -4.37
N ASN A 22 21.02 -5.95 -3.34
CA ASN A 22 22.22 -6.60 -2.85
C ASN A 22 21.86 -7.33 -1.54
N PRO A 23 21.84 -8.67 -1.50
CA PRO A 23 21.47 -9.41 -0.29
C PRO A 23 22.28 -9.02 0.95
N LEU A 24 23.53 -8.59 0.80
CA LEU A 24 24.39 -8.19 1.92
C LEU A 24 23.88 -6.95 2.68
N ASP A 25 22.99 -6.15 2.09
CA ASP A 25 22.41 -5.00 2.78
C ASP A 25 21.47 -5.42 3.92
N ASP A 26 20.98 -6.67 3.93
CA ASP A 26 20.18 -7.21 5.03
C ASP A 26 20.97 -7.42 6.33
N HIS A 27 22.31 -7.38 6.28
CA HIS A 27 23.12 -7.26 7.50
C HIS A 27 22.97 -5.90 8.19
N LYS A 28 22.58 -4.86 7.45
CA LYS A 28 22.57 -3.47 7.92
C LYS A 28 21.18 -2.97 8.25
N ARG A 29 20.19 -3.31 7.42
CA ARG A 29 18.81 -2.82 7.56
C ARG A 29 17.81 -3.79 6.97
N LEU A 30 16.60 -3.79 7.54
CA LEU A 30 15.43 -4.40 6.94
C LEU A 30 14.81 -3.42 5.94
N VAL A 31 14.48 -3.90 4.75
CA VAL A 31 13.63 -3.15 3.81
C VAL A 31 12.19 -3.24 4.32
N LEU A 32 11.59 -2.09 4.61
CA LEU A 32 10.19 -2.01 5.01
C LEU A 32 9.32 -1.86 3.76
N THR A 33 8.25 -2.65 3.68
CA THR A 33 7.24 -2.54 2.64
C THR A 33 5.89 -2.14 3.26
N TRP A 34 4.89 -1.83 2.42
CA TRP A 34 3.68 -1.15 2.88
C TRP A 34 2.49 -2.09 3.08
N LEU A 35 2.19 -2.93 2.08
CA LEU A 35 0.98 -3.76 2.10
C LEU A 35 1.10 -4.93 3.08
N GLU A 36 2.31 -5.30 3.48
CA GLU A 36 2.64 -6.46 4.30
C GLU A 36 2.87 -6.07 5.78
N ASP A 37 2.53 -4.84 6.14
CA ASP A 37 2.73 -4.31 7.48
C ASP A 37 1.60 -4.78 8.43
N LEU A 38 1.94 -5.57 9.45
CA LEU A 38 0.94 -6.29 10.26
C LEU A 38 -0.12 -5.39 10.92
N PRO A 39 0.20 -4.22 11.50
CA PRO A 39 -0.81 -3.32 12.07
C PRO A 39 -1.77 -2.76 11.02
N MET A 40 -1.30 -2.49 9.80
CA MET A 40 -2.16 -2.08 8.69
C MET A 40 -3.02 -3.23 8.18
N ILE A 41 -2.43 -4.41 7.97
CA ILE A 41 -3.19 -5.61 7.60
C ILE A 41 -4.30 -5.83 8.64
N ASN A 42 -3.99 -5.77 9.92
CA ASN A 42 -4.98 -6.00 10.96
C ASN A 42 -6.09 -4.94 10.91
N HIS A 43 -5.71 -3.67 10.82
CA HIS A 43 -6.64 -2.55 10.77
C HIS A 43 -7.60 -2.65 9.58
N TYR A 44 -7.10 -2.87 8.36
CA TYR A 44 -7.91 -2.82 7.14
C TYR A 44 -8.54 -4.16 6.75
N CYS A 45 -7.93 -5.29 7.11
CA CYS A 45 -8.33 -6.60 6.63
C CYS A 45 -9.07 -7.45 7.67
N PHE A 46 -8.79 -7.26 8.96
CA PHE A 46 -9.24 -8.18 10.01
C PHE A 46 -9.94 -7.48 11.18
N ALA A 47 -10.49 -6.30 10.93
CA ALA A 47 -11.21 -5.47 11.89
C ALA A 47 -10.40 -5.20 13.17
N GLY A 48 -9.07 -5.18 13.07
CA GLY A 48 -8.17 -5.06 14.20
C GLY A 48 -8.14 -6.25 15.15
N LYS A 49 -8.67 -7.43 14.77
CA LYS A 49 -8.85 -8.61 15.63
C LYS A 49 -7.90 -9.78 15.33
N GLN A 50 -7.03 -9.67 14.32
CA GLN A 50 -6.07 -10.72 13.99
C GLN A 50 -4.93 -10.77 15.00
N SER A 51 -4.66 -11.95 15.56
CA SER A 51 -3.51 -12.18 16.44
C SER A 51 -2.25 -12.60 15.68
N PHE A 52 -2.39 -13.00 14.42
CA PHE A 52 -1.34 -13.56 13.55
C PHE A 52 -0.77 -14.91 14.01
N GLN A 53 -1.37 -15.47 15.06
CA GLN A 53 -1.00 -16.72 15.69
C GLN A 53 -1.96 -17.81 15.21
N ARG A 54 -1.76 -19.05 15.69
CA ARG A 54 -2.66 -20.20 15.42
C ARG A 54 -2.61 -20.60 13.94
N GLY A 55 -1.41 -20.61 13.38
CA GLY A 55 -1.16 -21.04 12.01
C GLY A 55 -1.68 -20.04 10.98
N PHE A 56 -1.46 -18.74 11.21
CA PHE A 56 -1.69 -17.72 10.18
C PHE A 56 -0.84 -18.04 8.94
N ARG A 57 -1.44 -18.01 7.76
CA ARG A 57 -0.75 -18.34 6.50
C ARG A 57 -0.82 -17.18 5.55
N ALA A 58 0.35 -16.73 5.10
CA ALA A 58 0.47 -15.69 4.09
C ALA A 58 1.12 -16.22 2.81
N LEU A 59 0.61 -15.81 1.66
CA LEU A 59 1.23 -16.04 0.36
C LEU A 59 1.79 -14.72 -0.18
N VAL A 60 3.03 -14.71 -0.62
CA VAL A 60 3.59 -13.65 -1.44
C VAL A 60 3.63 -14.16 -2.89
N ALA A 61 2.64 -13.76 -3.69
CA ALA A 61 2.47 -14.22 -5.07
C ALA A 61 3.20 -13.28 -6.03
N GLY A 62 4.26 -13.78 -6.68
CA GLY A 62 5.24 -12.99 -7.42
C GLY A 62 6.21 -12.31 -6.47
N GLY A 63 6.84 -13.09 -5.58
CA GLY A 63 7.65 -12.56 -4.49
C GLY A 63 8.97 -11.91 -4.90
N GLY A 64 9.39 -12.04 -6.16
CA GLY A 64 10.57 -11.40 -6.72
C GLY A 64 11.83 -11.65 -5.89
N THR A 65 12.64 -10.61 -5.70
CA THR A 65 13.85 -10.67 -4.87
C THR A 65 13.57 -10.62 -3.36
N GLY A 66 12.29 -10.65 -2.95
CA GLY A 66 11.89 -11.00 -1.59
C GLY A 66 11.54 -9.85 -0.65
N ASP A 67 11.41 -8.59 -1.08
CA ASP A 67 11.16 -7.45 -0.16
C ASP A 67 9.96 -7.70 0.78
N ALA A 68 8.80 -7.97 0.19
CA ALA A 68 7.57 -8.31 0.93
C ALA A 68 7.72 -9.57 1.79
N THR A 69 8.42 -10.59 1.27
CA THR A 69 8.62 -11.88 1.95
C THR A 69 9.49 -11.73 3.19
N ILE A 70 10.63 -11.06 3.07
CA ILE A 70 11.58 -10.84 4.15
C ILE A 70 10.96 -9.94 5.21
N PHE A 71 10.26 -8.88 4.82
CA PHE A 71 9.59 -7.99 5.77
C PHE A 71 8.51 -8.70 6.59
N LEU A 72 7.66 -9.49 5.92
CA LEU A 72 6.62 -10.25 6.60
C LEU A 72 7.20 -11.34 7.50
N ALA A 73 8.25 -12.03 7.05
CA ALA A 73 8.92 -13.09 7.81
C ALA A 73 9.60 -12.58 9.07
N GLU A 74 10.19 -11.38 9.01
CA GLU A 74 10.77 -10.73 10.17
C GLU A 74 9.70 -10.34 11.20
N GLN A 75 8.57 -9.76 10.76
CA GLN A 75 7.48 -9.37 11.66
C GLN A 75 6.80 -10.57 12.34
N LEU A 76 6.74 -11.72 11.65
CA LEU A 76 6.13 -12.96 12.15
C LEU A 76 7.15 -13.90 12.83
N ARG A 77 8.37 -13.42 13.09
CA ARG A 77 9.40 -14.21 13.77
C ARG A 77 8.90 -14.64 15.16
N GLY A 78 9.04 -15.93 15.47
CA GLY A 78 8.64 -16.50 16.76
C GLY A 78 7.15 -16.89 16.87
N THR A 79 6.37 -16.68 15.82
CA THR A 79 4.99 -17.18 15.70
C THR A 79 4.97 -18.58 15.03
N ASP A 80 3.80 -19.22 15.02
CA ASP A 80 3.55 -20.44 14.24
C ASP A 80 3.04 -20.14 12.81
N ALA A 81 3.20 -18.90 12.35
CA ALA A 81 2.77 -18.48 11.02
C ALA A 81 3.67 -19.04 9.92
N GLU A 82 3.07 -19.35 8.77
CA GLU A 82 3.76 -19.81 7.56
C GLU A 82 3.70 -18.73 6.47
N ILE A 83 4.84 -18.43 5.86
CA ILE A 83 4.92 -17.58 4.68
C ILE A 83 5.29 -18.45 3.49
N VAL A 84 4.48 -18.41 2.44
CA VAL A 84 4.77 -19.06 1.17
C VAL A 84 5.24 -17.99 0.19
N HIS A 85 6.49 -18.07 -0.24
CA HIS A 85 7.03 -17.26 -1.32
C HIS A 85 6.85 -18.01 -2.64
N LEU A 86 6.12 -17.42 -3.59
CA LEU A 86 5.90 -17.99 -4.91
C LEU A 86 6.42 -17.05 -5.99
N ASP A 87 7.33 -17.52 -6.82
CA ASP A 87 7.83 -16.76 -7.98
C ASP A 87 8.20 -17.70 -9.15
N MET A 88 8.24 -17.15 -10.37
CA MET A 88 8.60 -17.90 -11.58
C MET A 88 10.08 -17.77 -11.98
N SER A 89 10.81 -16.83 -11.39
CA SER A 89 12.23 -16.57 -11.64
C SER A 89 13.09 -17.28 -10.61
N ASP A 90 13.92 -18.23 -11.06
CA ASP A 90 14.87 -18.93 -10.16
C ASP A 90 15.91 -17.94 -9.63
N ALA A 91 16.42 -17.05 -10.50
CA ALA A 91 17.36 -16.01 -10.12
C ALA A 91 16.82 -15.08 -9.02
N SER A 92 15.54 -14.69 -9.09
CA SER A 92 14.92 -13.85 -8.07
C SER A 92 14.74 -14.60 -6.74
N ILE A 93 14.28 -15.85 -6.79
CA ILE A 93 14.15 -16.72 -5.60
C ILE A 93 15.51 -16.92 -4.93
N ALA A 94 16.58 -17.14 -5.70
CA ALA A 94 17.92 -17.35 -5.15
C ALA A 94 18.39 -16.13 -4.33
N LEU A 95 18.16 -14.90 -4.82
CA LEU A 95 18.46 -13.68 -4.08
C LEU A 95 17.61 -13.56 -2.81
N ALA A 96 16.31 -13.85 -2.89
CA ALA A 96 15.41 -13.83 -1.74
C ALA A 96 15.83 -14.85 -0.66
N GLN A 97 16.26 -16.05 -1.08
CA GLN A 97 16.78 -17.09 -0.19
C GLN A 97 18.09 -16.66 0.49
N GLU A 98 18.98 -15.98 -0.22
CA GLU A 98 20.21 -15.44 0.36
C GLU A 98 19.91 -14.39 1.44
N ARG A 99 18.98 -13.48 1.17
CA ARG A 99 18.48 -12.49 2.15
C ARG A 99 17.89 -13.16 3.40
N ALA A 100 17.03 -14.16 3.20
CA ALA A 100 16.44 -14.92 4.30
C ALA A 100 17.51 -15.63 5.14
N LYS A 101 18.52 -16.22 4.50
CA LYS A 101 19.65 -16.88 5.16
C LYS A 101 20.46 -15.89 5.99
N ILE A 102 20.79 -14.72 5.45
CA ILE A 102 21.52 -13.65 6.16
C ILE A 102 20.80 -13.24 7.44
N ARG A 103 19.46 -13.17 7.40
CA ARG A 103 18.61 -12.82 8.55
C ARG A 103 18.21 -13.99 9.44
N GLY A 104 18.63 -15.22 9.13
CA GLY A 104 18.24 -16.42 9.86
C GLY A 104 16.73 -16.64 9.90
N LEU A 105 16.03 -16.36 8.80
CA LEU A 105 14.58 -16.57 8.67
C LEU A 105 14.30 -18.00 8.22
N THR A 106 13.43 -18.71 8.95
CA THR A 106 13.13 -20.13 8.76
C THR A 106 11.64 -20.43 8.58
N ASN A 107 10.80 -19.41 8.69
CA ASN A 107 9.34 -19.45 8.55
C ASN A 107 8.87 -19.22 7.10
N ILE A 108 9.70 -19.56 6.11
CA ILE A 108 9.42 -19.33 4.68
C ILE A 108 9.48 -20.65 3.90
N THR A 109 8.39 -20.96 3.20
CA THR A 109 8.28 -22.02 2.20
C THR A 109 8.51 -21.43 0.81
N TRP A 110 9.50 -21.93 0.07
CA TRP A 110 9.87 -21.44 -1.27
C TRP A 110 9.22 -22.28 -2.37
N VAL A 111 8.55 -21.62 -3.32
CA VAL A 111 7.80 -22.27 -4.40
C VAL A 111 8.18 -21.64 -5.75
N HIS A 112 8.84 -22.42 -6.60
CA HIS A 112 9.21 -21.99 -7.95
C HIS A 112 8.15 -22.39 -8.97
N TYR A 113 7.15 -21.53 -9.17
CA TYR A 113 6.08 -21.73 -10.15
C TYR A 113 5.47 -20.38 -10.56
N SER A 114 4.80 -20.36 -11.71
CA SER A 114 3.87 -19.26 -12.02
C SER A 114 2.71 -19.26 -11.02
N LEU A 115 2.23 -18.07 -10.62
CA LEU A 115 1.04 -17.95 -9.76
C LEU A 115 -0.17 -18.66 -10.39
N LEU A 116 -0.25 -18.72 -11.72
CA LEU A 116 -1.34 -19.39 -12.43
C LEU A 116 -1.38 -20.90 -12.17
N SER A 117 -0.30 -21.48 -11.64
CA SER A 117 -0.22 -22.89 -11.25
C SER A 117 -0.78 -23.16 -9.85
N LEU A 118 -1.03 -22.13 -9.02
CA LEU A 118 -1.50 -22.25 -7.62
C LEU A 118 -2.56 -23.35 -7.40
N PRO A 119 -3.63 -23.47 -8.20
CA PRO A 119 -4.67 -24.46 -7.96
C PRO A 119 -4.18 -25.91 -8.00
N ALA A 120 -3.10 -26.20 -8.74
CA ALA A 120 -2.55 -27.53 -8.87
C ALA A 120 -1.43 -27.85 -7.86
N LEU A 121 -0.90 -26.84 -7.17
CA LEU A 121 0.23 -27.01 -6.26
C LEU A 121 -0.16 -27.61 -4.90
N GLY A 122 -1.46 -27.67 -4.58
CA GLY A 122 -1.94 -28.27 -3.33
C GLY A 122 -1.48 -27.53 -2.07
N LEU A 123 -1.17 -26.24 -2.15
CA LEU A 123 -0.61 -25.44 -1.05
C LEU A 123 -1.66 -25.04 0.02
N GLY A 124 -2.92 -25.43 -0.15
CA GLY A 124 -4.02 -25.03 0.71
C GLY A 124 -4.44 -23.56 0.50
N LYS A 125 -5.07 -22.97 1.52
CA LYS A 125 -5.57 -21.59 1.48
C LYS A 125 -4.83 -20.66 2.44
N PHE A 126 -4.88 -19.37 2.15
CA PHE A 126 -4.16 -18.31 2.87
C PHE A 126 -5.11 -17.32 3.54
N ASP A 127 -4.73 -16.85 4.73
CA ASP A 127 -5.43 -15.76 5.44
C ASP A 127 -5.15 -14.42 4.75
N TYR A 128 -3.92 -14.24 4.27
CA TYR A 128 -3.48 -13.05 3.57
C TYR A 128 -2.70 -13.40 2.31
N ILE A 129 -2.96 -12.70 1.21
CA ILE A 129 -2.17 -12.81 -0.01
C ILE A 129 -1.61 -11.44 -0.33
N ASN A 130 -0.29 -11.33 -0.44
CA ASN A 130 0.33 -10.19 -1.08
C ASN A 130 0.51 -10.45 -2.58
N CYS A 131 0.11 -9.49 -3.41
CA CYS A 131 0.31 -9.49 -4.85
C CYS A 131 0.64 -8.08 -5.32
N SER A 132 1.89 -7.68 -5.12
CA SER A 132 2.39 -6.34 -5.45
C SER A 132 3.27 -6.38 -6.69
N GLY A 133 2.91 -5.68 -7.77
CA GLY A 133 3.77 -5.63 -8.95
C GLY A 133 3.63 -6.83 -9.90
N VAL A 134 2.45 -7.46 -9.97
CA VAL A 134 2.33 -8.78 -10.63
C VAL A 134 1.17 -8.88 -11.62
N LEU A 135 -0.08 -8.68 -11.17
CA LEU A 135 -1.26 -8.96 -12.02
C LEU A 135 -1.26 -8.18 -13.33
N HIS A 136 -0.73 -6.95 -13.32
CA HIS A 136 -0.69 -6.09 -14.49
C HIS A 136 0.37 -6.48 -15.54
N HIS A 137 1.24 -7.44 -15.23
CA HIS A 137 2.19 -8.03 -16.19
C HIS A 137 1.66 -9.32 -16.84
N LEU A 138 0.49 -9.82 -16.40
CA LEU A 138 -0.12 -11.00 -16.99
C LEU A 138 -0.81 -10.67 -18.32
N ALA A 139 -0.86 -11.67 -19.21
CA ALA A 139 -1.67 -11.58 -20.42
C ALA A 139 -3.17 -11.49 -20.10
N ASP A 140 -3.59 -12.18 -19.04
CA ASP A 140 -4.95 -12.13 -18.48
C ASP A 140 -4.88 -11.83 -16.98
N PRO A 141 -4.90 -10.54 -16.58
CA PRO A 141 -4.89 -10.13 -15.18
C PRO A 141 -6.09 -10.69 -14.39
N ASP A 142 -7.25 -10.86 -15.03
CA ASP A 142 -8.46 -11.36 -14.38
C ASP A 142 -8.34 -12.84 -14.01
N LEU A 143 -7.80 -13.66 -14.92
CA LEU A 143 -7.47 -15.04 -14.61
C LEU A 143 -6.51 -15.13 -13.42
N GLY A 144 -5.47 -14.29 -13.40
CA GLY A 144 -4.55 -14.20 -12.27
C GLY A 144 -5.27 -13.90 -10.95
N LEU A 145 -6.14 -12.89 -10.94
CA LEU A 145 -6.95 -12.55 -9.77
C LEU A 145 -7.84 -13.71 -9.33
N ARG A 146 -8.57 -14.35 -10.25
CA ARG A 146 -9.44 -15.51 -9.93
C ARG A 146 -8.66 -16.66 -9.31
N VAL A 147 -7.44 -16.90 -9.79
CA VAL A 147 -6.54 -17.89 -9.19
C VAL A 147 -6.19 -17.52 -7.75
N LEU A 148 -5.79 -16.27 -7.48
CA LEU A 148 -5.49 -15.82 -6.11
C LEU A 148 -6.73 -15.92 -5.20
N LEU A 149 -7.90 -15.51 -5.68
CA LEU A 149 -9.16 -15.61 -4.94
C LEU A 149 -9.51 -17.06 -4.60
N SER A 150 -9.20 -18.02 -5.47
CA SER A 150 -9.44 -19.45 -5.21
C SER A 150 -8.55 -20.01 -4.09
N ALA A 151 -7.36 -19.42 -3.89
CA ALA A 151 -6.41 -19.76 -2.84
C ALA A 151 -6.66 -18.98 -1.53
N LEU A 152 -7.63 -18.07 -1.50
CA LEU A 152 -7.94 -17.27 -0.32
C LEU A 152 -8.91 -18.03 0.63
N LYS A 153 -8.65 -17.96 1.93
CA LYS A 153 -9.59 -18.41 2.96
C LYS A 153 -10.84 -17.53 2.97
N GLU A 154 -11.94 -18.07 3.49
CA GLU A 154 -13.09 -17.25 3.84
C GLU A 154 -12.67 -16.23 4.90
N GLY A 155 -13.06 -14.96 4.72
CA GLY A 155 -12.58 -13.86 5.58
C GLY A 155 -11.14 -13.41 5.31
N GLY A 156 -10.41 -14.04 4.39
CA GLY A 156 -9.06 -13.62 4.02
C GLY A 156 -9.05 -12.35 3.17
N ALA A 157 -7.87 -11.73 3.06
CA ALA A 157 -7.67 -10.49 2.31
C ALA A 157 -6.48 -10.54 1.34
N ILE A 158 -6.49 -9.65 0.35
CA ILE A 158 -5.38 -9.49 -0.60
C ILE A 158 -4.83 -8.06 -0.51
N GLY A 159 -3.54 -7.89 -0.26
CA GLY A 159 -2.84 -6.64 -0.57
C GLY A 159 -2.42 -6.64 -2.04
N LEU A 160 -2.94 -5.69 -2.81
CA LEU A 160 -2.72 -5.58 -4.25
C LEU A 160 -1.99 -4.27 -4.58
N MET A 161 -0.99 -4.34 -5.44
CA MET A 161 -0.42 -3.15 -6.09
C MET A 161 -0.40 -3.32 -7.62
N VAL A 162 -0.95 -2.33 -8.32
CA VAL A 162 -0.91 -2.23 -9.78
C VAL A 162 -0.49 -0.83 -10.23
N TYR A 163 -0.09 -0.69 -11.49
CA TYR A 163 0.27 0.60 -12.07
C TYR A 163 -0.93 1.55 -12.22
N GLY A 164 -0.74 2.82 -11.85
CA GLY A 164 -1.75 3.88 -11.97
C GLY A 164 -1.68 4.58 -13.32
N THR A 165 -2.82 4.77 -13.98
CA THR A 165 -2.86 5.35 -15.34
C THR A 165 -2.43 6.80 -15.35
N THR A 166 -2.99 7.62 -14.46
CA THR A 166 -2.80 9.07 -14.46
C THR A 166 -1.33 9.43 -14.24
N GLY A 167 -0.71 8.93 -13.16
CA GLY A 167 0.68 9.24 -12.82
C GLY A 167 1.70 8.67 -13.79
N ARG A 168 1.36 7.61 -14.54
CA ARG A 168 2.27 6.96 -15.52
C ARG A 168 2.08 7.43 -16.96
N THR A 169 1.34 8.52 -17.21
CA THR A 169 1.10 9.05 -18.57
C THR A 169 2.39 9.17 -19.39
N GLY A 170 3.45 9.75 -18.82
CA GLY A 170 4.75 9.90 -19.50
C GLY A 170 5.46 8.57 -19.76
N VAL A 171 5.28 7.57 -18.89
CA VAL A 171 5.92 6.24 -19.01
C VAL A 171 5.41 5.53 -20.26
N TYR A 172 4.09 5.48 -20.48
CA TYR A 172 3.53 4.77 -21.63
C TYR A 172 3.88 5.42 -22.97
N GLN A 173 4.01 6.75 -23.00
CA GLN A 173 4.54 7.45 -24.16
C GLN A 173 5.99 7.06 -24.43
N MET A 174 6.82 6.97 -23.38
CA MET A 174 8.21 6.53 -23.49
C MET A 174 8.33 5.07 -23.92
N GLN A 175 7.53 4.16 -23.36
CA GLN A 175 7.52 2.76 -23.81
C GLN A 175 7.12 2.65 -25.28
N SER A 176 6.11 3.41 -25.73
CA SER A 176 5.73 3.48 -27.15
C SER A 176 6.90 3.98 -28.02
N LEU A 177 7.57 5.05 -27.59
CA LEU A 177 8.77 5.56 -28.25
C LEU A 177 9.88 4.51 -28.32
N MET A 178 10.17 3.81 -27.22
CA MET A 178 11.20 2.77 -27.18
C MET A 178 10.86 1.58 -28.09
N ARG A 179 9.59 1.18 -28.20
CA ARG A 179 9.17 0.13 -29.14
C ARG A 179 9.42 0.51 -30.59
N MET A 180 9.31 1.80 -30.94
CA MET A 180 9.63 2.30 -32.28
C MET A 180 11.14 2.43 -32.51
N ALA A 181 11.87 2.99 -31.54
CA ALA A 181 13.30 3.27 -31.65
C ALA A 181 14.17 2.00 -31.63
N ASN A 182 13.68 0.91 -31.02
CA ASN A 182 14.40 -0.35 -30.88
C ASN A 182 14.09 -1.36 -31.99
N GLN A 183 13.63 -0.89 -33.15
CA GLN A 183 13.48 -1.68 -34.37
C GLN A 183 14.71 -1.49 -35.27
N ASN A 184 15.25 -2.59 -35.79
CA ASN A 184 16.29 -2.54 -36.81
C ASN A 184 15.69 -2.18 -38.20
N GLY A 185 16.54 -2.00 -39.22
CA GLY A 185 16.10 -1.66 -40.59
C GLY A 185 15.17 -2.68 -41.27
N ALA A 186 15.00 -3.87 -40.67
CA ALA A 186 14.07 -4.92 -41.11
C ALA A 186 12.81 -5.01 -40.22
N GLY A 187 12.61 -4.08 -39.28
CA GLY A 187 11.46 -4.05 -38.37
C GLY A 187 11.52 -5.07 -37.23
N GLN A 188 12.68 -5.70 -36.99
CA GLN A 188 12.88 -6.65 -35.89
C GLN A 188 13.41 -5.93 -34.65
N GLU A 189 12.98 -6.41 -33.49
CA GLU A 189 13.42 -5.89 -32.19
C GLU A 189 14.92 -6.19 -31.97
N VAL A 190 15.69 -5.19 -31.54
CA VAL A 190 17.11 -5.35 -31.17
C VAL A 190 17.26 -6.07 -29.83
N ASP A 191 18.48 -6.53 -29.50
CA ASP A 191 18.75 -7.18 -28.21
C ASP A 191 18.60 -6.22 -27.02
N ASP A 192 18.44 -6.79 -25.82
CA ASP A 192 18.14 -6.01 -24.60
C ASP A 192 19.27 -5.05 -24.21
N THR A 193 20.53 -5.42 -24.45
CA THR A 193 21.69 -4.53 -24.21
C THR A 193 21.60 -3.28 -25.10
N ARG A 194 21.25 -3.46 -26.38
CA ARG A 194 21.03 -2.34 -27.30
C ARG A 194 19.81 -1.50 -26.90
N LYS A 195 18.71 -2.12 -26.47
CA LYS A 195 17.52 -1.39 -26.00
C LYS A 195 17.85 -0.45 -24.84
N ILE A 196 18.59 -0.96 -23.86
CA ILE A 196 19.01 -0.18 -22.69
C ILE A 196 19.90 0.99 -23.13
N ALA A 197 20.89 0.73 -23.99
CA ALA A 197 21.77 1.78 -24.50
C ALA A 197 21.01 2.89 -25.24
N ASN A 198 20.11 2.51 -26.15
CA ASN A 198 19.26 3.46 -26.89
C ASN A 198 18.35 4.27 -25.93
N THR A 199 17.82 3.62 -24.89
CA THR A 199 16.97 4.28 -23.88
C THR A 199 17.76 5.33 -23.11
N ARG A 200 18.99 5.01 -22.67
CA ARG A 200 19.87 5.95 -21.96
C ARG A 200 20.22 7.16 -22.82
N ASP A 201 20.58 6.93 -24.08
CA ASP A 201 20.91 7.98 -25.04
C ASP A 201 19.73 8.93 -25.28
N LEU A 202 18.54 8.37 -25.53
CA LEU A 202 17.31 9.15 -25.73
C LEU A 202 16.93 9.94 -24.48
N LEU A 203 16.94 9.34 -23.29
CA LEU A 203 16.66 10.04 -22.03
C LEU A 203 17.57 11.26 -21.81
N GLY A 204 18.84 11.18 -22.23
CA GLY A 204 19.80 12.28 -22.17
C GLY A 204 19.50 13.44 -23.12
N SER A 205 18.66 13.22 -24.13
CA SER A 205 18.40 14.17 -25.24
C SER A 205 16.94 14.63 -25.33
N LEU A 206 16.06 14.17 -24.44
CA LEU A 206 14.64 14.52 -24.48
C LEU A 206 14.41 16.03 -24.25
N PRO A 207 13.51 16.67 -25.02
CA PRO A 207 13.13 18.05 -24.78
C PRO A 207 12.35 18.19 -23.46
N ALA A 208 12.40 19.36 -22.85
CA ALA A 208 11.67 19.66 -21.60
C ALA A 208 10.14 19.54 -21.73
N SER A 209 9.60 19.57 -22.96
CA SER A 209 8.18 19.37 -23.25
C SER A 209 7.74 17.90 -23.22
N ASN A 210 8.66 16.93 -23.14
CA ASN A 210 8.32 15.52 -23.01
C ASN A 210 7.69 15.24 -21.64
N TRP A 211 6.57 14.50 -21.62
CA TRP A 211 5.83 14.25 -20.38
C TRP A 211 6.62 13.45 -19.35
N PHE A 212 7.36 12.40 -19.75
CA PHE A 212 8.21 11.66 -18.82
C PHE A 212 9.30 12.56 -18.24
N LYS A 213 9.90 13.43 -19.05
CA LYS A 213 10.91 14.39 -18.58
C LYS A 213 10.31 15.41 -17.60
N ALA A 214 9.13 15.93 -17.91
CA ALA A 214 8.41 16.87 -17.04
C ALA A 214 7.97 16.23 -15.71
N SER A 215 7.69 14.92 -15.71
CA SER A 215 7.30 14.15 -14.52
C SER A 215 8.44 13.25 -13.98
N GLU A 216 9.69 13.47 -14.36
CA GLU A 216 10.80 12.54 -14.07
C GLU A 216 11.02 12.35 -12.56
N ALA A 217 10.69 13.38 -11.77
CA ALA A 217 10.79 13.33 -10.32
C ALA A 217 9.85 12.28 -9.67
N LEU A 218 8.83 11.80 -10.39
CA LEU A 218 7.95 10.74 -9.90
C LEU A 218 8.59 9.35 -9.99
N PHE A 219 9.67 9.19 -10.76
CA PHE A 219 10.27 7.90 -11.05
C PHE A 219 11.72 7.83 -10.56
N ASN A 220 12.08 6.69 -9.98
CA ASN A 220 13.44 6.40 -9.55
C ASN A 220 14.02 5.14 -10.20
N ASP A 221 13.18 4.27 -10.78
CA ASP A 221 13.61 2.98 -11.33
C ASP A 221 14.69 3.12 -12.41
N HIS A 222 14.56 4.09 -13.30
CA HIS A 222 15.54 4.31 -14.37
C HIS A 222 16.93 4.76 -13.88
N LYS A 223 17.04 5.11 -12.58
CA LYS A 223 18.28 5.53 -11.93
C LYS A 223 18.97 4.38 -11.17
N VAL A 224 18.30 3.25 -10.96
CA VAL A 224 18.82 2.12 -10.15
C VAL A 224 19.35 0.96 -11.01
N GLY A 225 19.97 1.28 -12.14
CA GLY A 225 20.64 0.32 -13.03
C GLY A 225 19.78 -0.14 -14.21
N ASP A 226 20.22 -1.20 -14.87
CA ASP A 226 19.61 -1.70 -16.11
C ASP A 226 18.25 -2.36 -15.88
N ALA A 227 18.12 -3.13 -14.80
CA ALA A 227 16.87 -3.77 -14.40
C ALA A 227 15.73 -2.74 -14.22
N GLY A 228 16.01 -1.61 -13.57
CA GLY A 228 15.00 -0.56 -13.37
C GLY A 228 14.66 0.24 -14.64
N ILE A 229 15.62 0.46 -15.55
CA ILE A 229 15.30 0.99 -16.89
C ILE A 229 14.39 0.03 -17.62
N TYR A 230 14.74 -1.26 -17.60
CA TYR A 230 14.02 -2.25 -18.37
C TYR A 230 12.59 -2.40 -17.85
N ASP A 231 12.43 -2.54 -16.54
CA ASP A 231 11.14 -2.67 -15.88
C ASP A 231 10.23 -1.45 -16.10
N LEU A 232 10.78 -0.24 -16.06
CA LEU A 232 9.98 0.98 -16.25
C LEU A 232 9.64 1.27 -17.72
N LEU A 233 10.64 1.24 -18.60
CA LEU A 233 10.57 1.84 -19.94
C LEU A 233 10.64 0.84 -21.10
N LEU A 234 11.08 -0.38 -20.86
CA LEU A 234 11.22 -1.44 -21.87
C LEU A 234 10.35 -2.66 -21.59
N HIS A 235 9.45 -2.56 -20.61
CA HIS A 235 8.63 -3.69 -20.18
C HIS A 235 7.85 -4.28 -21.35
N SER A 236 7.96 -5.60 -21.51
CA SER A 236 7.36 -6.31 -22.64
C SER A 236 5.83 -6.42 -22.54
N GLN A 237 5.31 -6.49 -21.33
CA GLN A 237 3.88 -6.55 -21.02
C GLN A 237 3.59 -5.84 -19.70
N ASP A 238 3.06 -4.63 -19.73
CA ASP A 238 2.44 -4.01 -18.57
C ASP A 238 1.13 -3.32 -18.94
N ARG A 239 0.30 -3.08 -17.94
CA ARG A 239 -0.96 -2.33 -18.06
C ARG A 239 -1.13 -1.45 -16.83
N SER A 240 -1.69 -0.26 -17.03
CA SER A 240 -2.15 0.59 -15.93
C SER A 240 -3.66 0.52 -15.77
N TYR A 241 -4.12 0.95 -14.59
CA TYR A 241 -5.53 1.07 -14.25
C TYR A 241 -5.79 2.44 -13.66
N SER A 242 -6.90 3.05 -14.05
CA SER A 242 -7.52 4.15 -13.30
C SER A 242 -8.22 3.62 -12.06
N VAL A 243 -8.51 4.49 -11.09
CA VAL A 243 -9.32 4.14 -9.92
C VAL A 243 -10.69 3.59 -10.34
N GLY A 244 -11.32 4.17 -11.36
CA GLY A 244 -12.62 3.73 -11.87
C GLY A 244 -12.58 2.29 -12.41
N GLU A 245 -11.56 1.96 -13.20
CA GLU A 245 -11.35 0.59 -13.71
C GLU A 245 -11.11 -0.41 -12.57
N LEU A 246 -10.41 -0.02 -11.50
CA LEU A 246 -10.22 -0.88 -10.33
C LEU A 246 -11.53 -1.15 -9.60
N PHE A 247 -12.39 -0.14 -9.43
CA PHE A 247 -13.72 -0.35 -8.86
C PHE A 247 -14.60 -1.24 -9.74
N ASP A 248 -14.57 -1.06 -11.06
CA ASP A 248 -15.35 -1.89 -11.99
C ASP A 248 -14.85 -3.33 -12.00
N TRP A 249 -13.54 -3.54 -12.07
CA TRP A 249 -12.94 -4.87 -12.08
C TRP A 249 -13.08 -5.56 -10.72
N LEU A 250 -12.52 -4.98 -9.65
CA LEU A 250 -12.38 -5.67 -8.37
C LEU A 250 -13.68 -5.64 -7.55
N GLY A 251 -14.37 -4.50 -7.56
CA GLY A 251 -15.63 -4.32 -6.84
C GLY A 251 -16.82 -4.83 -7.65
N GLY A 252 -16.95 -4.39 -8.91
CA GLY A 252 -18.08 -4.72 -9.77
C GLY A 252 -18.10 -6.19 -10.19
N GLN A 253 -17.00 -6.72 -10.72
CA GLN A 253 -16.97 -8.09 -11.24
C GLN A 253 -16.70 -9.15 -10.17
N HIS A 254 -15.90 -8.82 -9.14
CA HIS A 254 -15.49 -9.79 -8.10
C HIS A 254 -16.11 -9.54 -6.72
N GLY A 255 -16.95 -8.52 -6.58
CA GLY A 255 -17.68 -8.24 -5.33
C GLY A 255 -16.76 -7.90 -4.15
N LYS A 256 -15.56 -7.38 -4.40
CA LYS A 256 -14.61 -7.03 -3.33
C LYS A 256 -14.82 -5.62 -2.84
N HIS A 257 -14.59 -5.44 -1.54
CA HIS A 257 -14.41 -4.12 -0.97
C HIS A 257 -12.96 -3.68 -1.15
N LEU A 258 -12.75 -2.39 -1.47
CA LEU A 258 -11.45 -1.80 -1.78
C LEU A 258 -11.09 -0.76 -0.72
N SER A 259 -9.99 -0.98 -0.02
CA SER A 259 -9.40 0.00 0.90
C SER A 259 -8.07 0.49 0.33
N PHE A 260 -8.08 1.65 -0.31
CA PHE A 260 -6.88 2.23 -0.93
C PHE A 260 -5.91 2.75 0.13
N SER A 261 -4.62 2.61 -0.17
CA SER A 261 -3.52 3.16 0.60
C SER A 261 -2.42 3.62 -0.36
N ASP A 262 -1.55 4.47 0.12
CA ASP A 262 -0.40 4.95 -0.64
C ASP A 262 0.78 5.07 0.31
N VAL A 263 1.94 4.66 -0.17
CA VAL A 263 3.17 4.63 0.63
C VAL A 263 3.36 6.00 1.25
N GLN A 264 3.41 6.04 2.58
CA GLN A 264 3.64 7.24 3.38
C GLN A 264 2.53 8.31 3.37
N ARG A 265 1.49 8.15 2.54
CA ARG A 265 0.39 9.11 2.39
C ARG A 265 -0.98 8.53 2.81
N GLY A 266 -1.07 7.23 3.05
CA GLY A 266 -2.31 6.54 3.36
C GLY A 266 -3.36 6.73 2.26
N ARG A 267 -4.65 6.82 2.63
CA ARG A 267 -5.71 7.12 1.66
C ARG A 267 -5.85 8.60 1.29
N ALA A 268 -5.05 9.50 1.89
CA ALA A 268 -5.17 10.94 1.65
C ALA A 268 -5.10 11.36 0.17
N PRO A 269 -4.25 10.76 -0.69
CA PRO A 269 -4.23 11.07 -2.13
C PRO A 269 -5.53 10.72 -2.88
N TYR A 270 -6.39 9.91 -2.29
CA TYR A 270 -7.68 9.52 -2.85
C TYR A 270 -8.84 10.39 -2.32
N LEU A 271 -8.57 11.38 -1.48
CA LEU A 271 -9.58 12.23 -0.87
C LEU A 271 -9.50 13.67 -1.40
N PRO A 272 -10.52 14.18 -2.14
CA PRO A 272 -10.48 15.51 -2.74
C PRO A 272 -10.22 16.63 -1.72
N HIS A 273 -10.81 16.53 -0.52
CA HIS A 273 -10.64 17.52 0.53
C HIS A 273 -9.23 17.54 1.14
N MET A 274 -8.46 16.45 1.02
CA MET A 274 -7.07 16.39 1.46
C MET A 274 -6.11 16.85 0.36
N VAL A 275 -6.36 16.43 -0.89
CA VAL A 275 -5.56 16.84 -2.06
C VAL A 275 -5.67 18.35 -2.31
N LEU A 276 -6.87 18.91 -2.17
CA LEU A 276 -7.12 20.35 -2.37
C LEU A 276 -7.01 21.18 -1.07
N GLY A 277 -6.57 20.57 0.03
CA GLY A 277 -6.65 21.16 1.38
C GLY A 277 -5.86 22.47 1.55
N GLY A 278 -4.82 22.71 0.75
CA GLY A 278 -3.98 23.91 0.85
C GLY A 278 -4.72 25.19 0.45
N LYS A 279 -5.66 25.07 -0.49
CA LYS A 279 -6.57 26.14 -0.94
C LYS A 279 -7.89 25.51 -1.39
N PRO A 280 -8.77 25.12 -0.44
CA PRO A 280 -9.99 24.40 -0.76
C PRO A 280 -10.90 25.25 -1.67
N PRO A 281 -11.47 24.69 -2.75
CA PRO A 281 -12.44 25.40 -3.56
C PRO A 281 -13.78 25.55 -2.82
N ALA A 282 -14.65 26.45 -3.29
CA ALA A 282 -15.97 26.64 -2.70
C ALA A 282 -16.82 25.34 -2.64
N MET A 283 -16.61 24.44 -3.61
CA MET A 283 -17.29 23.15 -3.69
C MET A 283 -16.69 22.05 -2.78
N ALA A 284 -15.69 22.34 -1.94
CA ALA A 284 -15.00 21.30 -1.16
C ALA A 284 -15.95 20.48 -0.26
N ALA A 285 -16.96 21.11 0.34
CA ALA A 285 -17.97 20.42 1.14
C ALA A 285 -18.84 19.47 0.30
N GLU A 286 -19.23 19.90 -0.90
CA GLU A 286 -19.99 19.07 -1.85
C GLU A 286 -19.18 17.86 -2.29
N LEU A 287 -17.88 18.06 -2.60
CA LEU A 287 -16.97 16.98 -2.96
C LEU A 287 -16.84 15.93 -1.84
N ARG A 288 -16.75 16.36 -0.58
CA ARG A 288 -16.66 15.46 0.58
C ARG A 288 -17.93 14.62 0.78
N GLY A 289 -19.09 15.11 0.32
CA GLY A 289 -20.37 14.41 0.41
C GLY A 289 -20.65 13.39 -0.70
N LEU A 290 -19.80 13.33 -1.73
CA LEU A 290 -19.97 12.38 -2.84
C LEU A 290 -19.73 10.93 -2.40
N PRO A 291 -20.27 9.92 -3.10
CA PRO A 291 -19.90 8.52 -2.88
C PRO A 291 -18.38 8.32 -2.97
N LEU A 292 -17.81 7.45 -2.13
CA LEU A 292 -16.35 7.25 -2.03
C LEU A 292 -15.69 6.95 -3.38
N ARG A 293 -16.29 6.09 -4.21
CA ARG A 293 -15.80 5.82 -5.57
C ARG A 293 -15.60 7.11 -6.38
N ARG A 294 -16.59 8.02 -6.36
CA ARG A 294 -16.52 9.29 -7.08
C ARG A 294 -15.47 10.22 -6.49
N GLN A 295 -15.32 10.23 -5.16
CA GLN A 295 -14.24 10.98 -4.52
C GLN A 295 -12.87 10.49 -4.99
N TYR A 296 -12.66 9.18 -5.02
CA TYR A 296 -11.36 8.59 -5.35
C TYR A 296 -10.99 8.79 -6.83
N GLU A 297 -11.95 8.60 -7.75
CA GLU A 297 -11.78 8.88 -9.18
C GLU A 297 -11.40 10.36 -9.43
N MET A 298 -12.08 11.29 -8.74
CA MET A 298 -11.77 12.71 -8.87
C MET A 298 -10.42 13.07 -8.26
N ALA A 299 -10.09 12.50 -7.10
CA ALA A 299 -8.83 12.76 -6.42
C ALA A 299 -7.62 12.27 -7.21
N GLU A 300 -7.72 11.12 -7.90
CA GLU A 300 -6.68 10.62 -8.81
C GLU A 300 -6.30 11.68 -9.85
N LEU A 301 -7.32 12.31 -10.47
CA LEU A 301 -7.12 13.36 -11.47
C LEU A 301 -6.61 14.67 -10.86
N MET A 302 -7.04 15.00 -9.64
CA MET A 302 -6.60 16.22 -8.94
C MET A 302 -5.14 16.13 -8.49
N VAL A 303 -4.71 14.97 -7.99
CA VAL A 303 -3.35 14.77 -7.47
C VAL A 303 -2.35 14.49 -8.59
N GLY A 304 -2.78 13.79 -9.64
CA GLY A 304 -2.02 13.58 -10.88
C GLY A 304 -0.74 12.76 -10.78
N ASN A 305 -0.29 12.40 -9.58
CA ASN A 305 1.03 11.80 -9.33
C ASN A 305 0.97 10.38 -8.76
N LEU A 306 -0.19 9.71 -8.79
CA LEU A 306 -0.33 8.31 -8.41
C LEU A 306 0.23 7.41 -9.52
N ILE A 307 1.51 7.03 -9.38
CA ILE A 307 2.18 6.13 -10.33
C ILE A 307 1.83 4.66 -10.10
N THR A 308 1.35 4.33 -8.91
CA THR A 308 0.83 3.01 -8.53
C THR A 308 -0.46 3.18 -7.74
N HIS A 309 -1.29 2.15 -7.73
CA HIS A 309 -2.41 1.99 -6.83
C HIS A 309 -2.13 0.81 -5.92
N SER A 310 -2.03 1.08 -4.63
CA SER A 310 -1.95 0.08 -3.57
C SER A 310 -3.29 0.03 -2.83
N LEU A 311 -3.79 -1.17 -2.58
CA LEU A 311 -5.08 -1.36 -1.91
C LEU A 311 -5.22 -2.73 -1.27
N TYR A 312 -6.09 -2.82 -0.27
CA TYR A 312 -6.57 -4.08 0.28
C TYR A 312 -7.89 -4.48 -0.36
N LEU A 313 -8.02 -5.76 -0.71
CA LEU A 313 -9.25 -6.40 -1.15
C LEU A 313 -9.79 -7.28 -0.03
N THR A 314 -10.98 -6.95 0.45
CA THR A 314 -11.64 -7.67 1.53
C THR A 314 -13.04 -8.14 1.11
N PRO A 315 -13.66 -9.08 1.85
CA PRO A 315 -15.04 -9.48 1.60
C PRO A 315 -16.08 -8.36 1.81
N GLY A 316 -15.76 -7.34 2.62
CA GLY A 316 -16.69 -6.25 2.93
C GLY A 316 -16.06 -5.16 3.80
N GLU A 317 -16.80 -4.06 3.99
CA GLU A 317 -16.35 -2.89 4.77
C GLU A 317 -16.12 -3.19 6.25
N ALA A 318 -16.84 -4.16 6.81
CA ALA A 318 -16.72 -4.57 8.21
C ALA A 318 -15.35 -5.20 8.56
N CYS A 319 -14.51 -5.45 7.55
CA CYS A 319 -13.12 -5.87 7.72
C CYS A 319 -12.20 -4.73 8.16
N THR A 320 -12.60 -3.46 8.04
CA THR A 320 -11.82 -2.34 8.61
C THR A 320 -12.21 -2.14 10.07
N ALA A 321 -11.23 -1.89 10.95
CA ALA A 321 -11.46 -1.68 12.37
C ALA A 321 -12.37 -0.44 12.58
N PRO A 322 -13.51 -0.58 13.27
CA PRO A 322 -14.51 0.46 13.37
C PRO A 322 -14.10 1.59 14.31
N TYR A 323 -14.24 2.83 13.84
CA TYR A 323 -14.26 4.00 14.71
C TYR A 323 -15.61 4.12 15.42
N GLY A 324 -15.61 4.64 16.65
CA GLY A 324 -16.82 4.82 17.47
C GLY A 324 -17.14 3.64 18.40
N ASP A 325 -16.37 2.55 18.35
CA ASP A 325 -16.45 1.45 19.32
C ASP A 325 -15.48 1.69 20.48
N ALA A 326 -16.01 1.76 21.70
CA ALA A 326 -15.25 2.06 22.91
C ALA A 326 -14.25 0.94 23.28
N ALA A 327 -14.43 -0.29 22.78
CA ALA A 327 -13.54 -1.42 23.06
C ALA A 327 -12.21 -1.35 22.29
N TYR A 328 -12.12 -0.52 21.24
CA TYR A 328 -10.92 -0.45 20.40
C TYR A 328 -9.81 0.39 21.01
N ILE A 329 -8.58 -0.06 20.80
CA ILE A 329 -7.34 0.58 21.21
C ILE A 329 -6.82 1.42 20.03
N PRO A 330 -6.87 2.77 20.12
CA PRO A 330 -6.16 3.62 19.18
C PRO A 330 -4.65 3.57 19.43
N PHE A 331 -3.86 3.55 18.36
CA PHE A 331 -2.41 3.63 18.44
C PHE A 331 -1.82 4.44 17.30
N PHE A 332 -0.79 5.23 17.61
CA PHE A 332 -0.06 5.96 16.58
C PHE A 332 0.78 5.01 15.75
N TYR A 333 0.83 5.28 14.45
CA TYR A 333 1.49 4.42 13.49
C TYR A 333 2.23 5.26 12.44
N HIS A 334 3.31 4.70 11.89
CA HIS A 334 4.19 5.32 10.88
C HIS A 334 4.65 6.77 11.17
N GLU A 335 5.96 6.94 11.40
CA GLU A 335 6.67 8.14 11.94
C GLU A 335 6.55 8.32 13.47
N PRO A 336 7.54 8.96 14.15
CA PRO A 336 7.62 9.04 15.62
C PRO A 336 6.59 10.03 16.20
N LEU A 337 5.32 9.83 15.86
CA LEU A 337 4.20 10.57 16.42
C LEU A 337 3.80 9.90 17.74
N THR A 338 3.88 10.67 18.82
CA THR A 338 3.37 10.26 20.14
C THR A 338 2.12 11.06 20.47
N GLY A 339 1.34 10.57 21.44
CA GLY A 339 0.17 11.30 21.94
C GLY A 339 0.52 12.71 22.41
N ALA A 340 1.69 12.89 23.04
CA ALA A 340 2.17 14.19 23.47
C ALA A 340 2.44 15.14 22.29
N VAL A 341 3.12 14.66 21.23
CA VAL A 341 3.39 15.46 20.03
C VAL A 341 2.09 15.80 19.31
N ALA A 342 1.20 14.83 19.11
CA ALA A 342 -0.09 15.04 18.49
C ALA A 342 -0.95 16.05 19.28
N ALA A 343 -1.01 15.92 20.60
CA ALA A 343 -1.70 16.85 21.49
C ALA A 343 -1.15 18.27 21.40
N GLN A 344 0.18 18.43 21.31
CA GLN A 344 0.80 19.75 21.15
C GLN A 344 0.40 20.41 19.83
N VAL A 345 0.43 19.66 18.71
CA VAL A 345 0.06 20.16 17.38
C VAL A 345 -1.42 20.57 17.36
N PHE A 346 -2.32 19.71 17.85
CA PHE A 346 -3.76 19.95 17.81
C PHE A 346 -4.24 20.93 18.91
N GLY A 347 -3.47 21.09 19.99
CA GLY A 347 -3.80 22.00 21.09
C GLY A 347 -3.42 23.45 20.84
N GLY A 348 -2.49 23.71 19.92
CA GLY A 348 -1.97 25.06 19.63
C GLY A 348 -3.03 26.07 19.22
N SER A 349 -4.14 25.63 18.61
CA SER A 349 -5.24 26.47 18.16
C SER A 349 -6.39 26.62 19.16
N LYS A 350 -6.28 26.06 20.38
CA LYS A 350 -7.29 26.17 21.44
C LYS A 350 -8.71 25.77 20.98
N GLY A 351 -8.81 24.72 20.17
CA GLY A 351 -10.09 24.21 19.65
C GLY A 351 -10.61 24.91 18.40
N GLN A 352 -9.88 25.89 17.86
CA GLN A 352 -10.21 26.50 16.56
C GLN A 352 -9.59 25.69 15.40
N PRO A 353 -10.21 25.70 14.21
CA PRO A 353 -9.59 25.10 13.04
C PRO A 353 -8.21 25.68 12.75
N PHE A 354 -7.25 24.84 12.38
CA PHE A 354 -5.88 25.26 12.07
C PHE A 354 -5.36 24.56 10.83
N ARG A 355 -4.31 25.13 10.22
CA ARG A 355 -3.64 24.53 9.07
C ARG A 355 -2.64 23.47 9.55
N LEU A 356 -2.92 22.21 9.26
CA LEU A 356 -1.98 21.10 9.42
C LEU A 356 -1.17 20.97 8.13
N THR A 357 0.16 20.94 8.24
CA THR A 357 1.05 20.57 7.14
C THR A 357 1.82 19.34 7.56
N HIS A 358 1.48 18.19 6.98
CA HIS A 358 2.15 16.92 7.24
C HIS A 358 3.32 16.77 6.26
N GLN A 359 4.51 17.17 6.72
CA GLN A 359 5.73 17.31 5.92
C GLN A 359 6.03 16.08 5.06
N HIS A 360 5.90 14.89 5.65
CA HIS A 360 6.23 13.62 5.01
C HIS A 360 5.34 13.30 3.81
N SER A 361 4.01 13.51 3.94
CA SER A 361 3.07 13.29 2.84
C SER A 361 2.95 14.47 1.86
N GLY A 362 3.44 15.65 2.24
CA GLY A 362 3.17 16.92 1.56
C GLY A 362 1.74 17.46 1.71
N VAL A 363 0.84 16.74 2.39
CA VAL A 363 -0.55 17.16 2.61
C VAL A 363 -0.58 18.41 3.49
N SER A 364 -1.35 19.41 3.04
CA SER A 364 -1.68 20.60 3.83
C SER A 364 -3.19 20.80 3.80
N LEU A 365 -3.83 20.88 4.96
CA LEU A 365 -5.28 21.03 5.07
C LEU A 365 -5.67 21.81 6.33
N THR A 366 -6.87 22.37 6.34
CA THR A 366 -7.49 22.88 7.56
C THR A 366 -8.15 21.73 8.31
N VAL A 367 -7.78 21.56 9.58
CA VAL A 367 -8.29 20.53 10.48
C VAL A 367 -9.01 21.19 11.64
N ASN A 368 -10.19 20.70 11.97
CA ASN A 368 -10.85 20.98 13.24
C ASN A 368 -10.36 20.00 14.32
N PRO A 369 -9.60 20.48 15.33
CA PRO A 369 -9.12 19.62 16.40
C PRO A 369 -10.20 19.19 17.39
N GLY A 370 -11.43 19.73 17.28
CA GLY A 370 -12.47 19.56 18.29
C GLY A 370 -12.16 20.32 19.58
N ARG A 371 -13.11 20.33 20.50
CA ARG A 371 -12.98 20.92 21.84
C ARG A 371 -12.08 20.08 22.73
N TYR A 372 -12.07 18.76 22.53
CA TYR A 372 -11.41 17.77 23.39
C TYR A 372 -10.32 16.98 22.67
N GLY A 373 -10.21 17.06 21.34
CA GLY A 373 -9.31 16.21 20.55
C GLY A 373 -7.84 16.27 20.99
N ALA A 374 -7.30 17.46 21.29
CA ALA A 374 -5.92 17.56 21.80
C ALA A 374 -5.70 16.79 23.13
N LYS A 375 -6.69 16.80 24.03
CA LYS A 375 -6.61 16.05 25.30
C LYS A 375 -6.74 14.56 25.05
N ILE A 376 -7.66 14.14 24.18
CA ILE A 376 -7.84 12.73 23.81
C ILE A 376 -6.54 12.19 23.19
N LEU A 377 -5.94 12.91 22.24
CA LEU A 377 -4.66 12.55 21.62
C LEU A 377 -3.55 12.34 22.66
N GLY A 378 -3.49 13.21 23.67
CA GLY A 378 -2.49 13.11 24.75
C GLY A 378 -2.65 11.89 25.65
N LEU A 379 -3.81 11.24 25.65
CA LEU A 379 -4.10 10.04 26.43
C LEU A 379 -3.89 8.74 25.63
N ILE A 380 -3.71 8.82 24.31
CA ILE A 380 -3.47 7.67 23.44
C ILE A 380 -2.03 7.18 23.64
N ASP A 381 -1.90 6.00 24.23
CA ASP A 381 -0.62 5.32 24.50
C ASP A 381 -0.45 4.02 23.71
N GLY A 382 -1.45 3.66 22.88
CA GLY A 382 -1.46 2.41 22.12
C GLY A 382 -1.80 1.17 22.94
N GLN A 383 -2.15 1.32 24.22
CA GLN A 383 -2.51 0.20 25.12
C GLN A 383 -3.96 0.31 25.59
N LYS A 384 -4.41 1.50 25.96
CA LYS A 384 -5.77 1.72 26.46
C LYS A 384 -6.81 1.76 25.35
N CYS A 385 -7.96 1.14 25.58
CA CYS A 385 -9.11 1.30 24.71
C CYS A 385 -9.77 2.69 24.89
N PHE A 386 -10.61 3.09 23.94
CA PHE A 386 -11.34 4.35 24.02
C PHE A 386 -12.18 4.47 25.31
N ALA A 387 -12.75 3.38 25.83
CA ALA A 387 -13.47 3.39 27.09
C ALA A 387 -12.58 3.88 28.25
N GLU A 388 -11.40 3.28 28.40
CA GLU A 388 -10.42 3.65 29.43
C GLU A 388 -9.87 5.07 29.22
N ILE A 389 -9.61 5.46 27.97
CA ILE A 389 -9.17 6.83 27.62
C ILE A 389 -10.24 7.85 28.02
N PHE A 390 -11.52 7.58 27.74
CA PHE A 390 -12.61 8.51 28.07
C PHE A 390 -12.91 8.54 29.56
N GLU A 391 -12.74 7.44 30.28
CA GLU A 391 -12.78 7.44 31.74
C GLU A 391 -11.65 8.28 32.33
N GLN A 392 -10.41 8.12 31.85
CA GLN A 392 -9.28 8.93 32.28
C GLN A 392 -9.49 10.42 31.96
N PHE A 393 -10.07 10.73 30.79
CA PHE A 393 -10.45 12.09 30.42
C PHE A 393 -11.45 12.69 31.43
N ARG A 394 -12.50 11.93 31.80
CA ARG A 394 -13.53 12.38 32.75
C ARG A 394 -12.99 12.50 34.18
N ALA A 395 -12.07 11.63 34.60
CA ALA A 395 -11.42 11.72 35.90
C ALA A 395 -10.62 13.03 36.06
N GLY A 396 -10.05 13.55 34.96
CA GLY A 396 -9.36 14.84 34.90
C GLY A 396 -10.27 16.03 34.57
N TRP A 397 -11.60 15.88 34.56
CA TRP A 397 -12.52 16.93 34.15
C TRP A 397 -12.60 18.07 35.17
N GLN A 398 -12.33 19.29 34.72
CA GLN A 398 -12.39 20.53 35.53
C GLN A 398 -13.37 21.56 34.94
N GLY A 399 -14.28 21.13 34.06
CA GLY A 399 -15.27 22.03 33.45
C GLY A 399 -16.41 22.37 34.40
N GLN A 400 -17.07 23.52 34.16
CA GLN A 400 -18.23 23.97 34.94
C GLN A 400 -19.50 23.14 34.68
N SER A 401 -19.59 22.48 33.53
CA SER A 401 -20.69 21.56 33.16
C SER A 401 -20.34 20.11 33.51
N ALA A 402 -21.32 19.22 33.43
CA ALA A 402 -21.07 17.77 33.42
C ALA A 402 -20.02 17.40 32.35
N ALA A 403 -19.21 16.38 32.64
CA ALA A 403 -18.24 15.88 31.69
C ALA A 403 -18.96 15.21 30.50
N PRO A 404 -18.43 15.34 29.27
CA PRO A 404 -19.04 14.73 28.09
C PRO A 404 -19.05 13.19 28.20
N ASP A 405 -20.11 12.58 27.70
CA ASP A 405 -20.22 11.13 27.56
C ASP A 405 -19.39 10.61 26.38
N ASN A 406 -19.38 9.29 26.19
CA ASN A 406 -18.61 8.67 25.11
C ASN A 406 -19.07 9.12 23.71
N ALA A 407 -20.38 9.31 23.51
CA ALA A 407 -20.94 9.72 22.22
C ALA A 407 -20.48 11.14 21.86
N ALA A 408 -20.52 12.06 22.82
CA ALA A 408 -20.02 13.42 22.64
C ALA A 408 -18.51 13.47 22.39
N LEU A 409 -17.73 12.64 23.10
CA LEU A 409 -16.27 12.56 22.89
C LEU A 409 -15.90 11.98 21.53
N PHE A 410 -16.59 10.94 21.07
CA PHE A 410 -16.40 10.42 19.71
C PHE A 410 -16.81 11.45 18.65
N ALA A 411 -17.97 12.10 18.80
CA ALA A 411 -18.42 13.11 17.85
C ALA A 411 -17.44 14.28 17.73
N ASP A 412 -16.88 14.75 18.86
CA ASP A 412 -15.88 15.82 18.89
C ASP A 412 -14.54 15.40 18.25
N PHE A 413 -14.13 14.14 18.45
CA PHE A 413 -12.84 13.63 17.98
C PHE A 413 -12.85 13.13 16.52
N ALA A 414 -14.02 12.97 15.90
CA ALA A 414 -14.19 12.30 14.61
C ALA A 414 -13.32 12.89 13.49
N GLU A 415 -13.25 14.21 13.35
CA GLU A 415 -12.45 14.85 12.28
C GLU A 415 -10.94 14.72 12.51
N SER A 416 -10.50 14.78 13.77
CA SER A 416 -9.10 14.55 14.14
C SER A 416 -8.69 13.09 13.87
N TYR A 417 -9.56 12.15 14.24
CA TYR A 417 -9.36 10.74 13.92
C TYR A 417 -9.32 10.50 12.40
N ASP A 418 -10.31 10.97 11.64
CA ASP A 418 -10.37 10.79 10.18
C ASP A 418 -9.13 11.36 9.49
N THR A 419 -8.69 12.55 9.90
CA THR A 419 -7.46 13.17 9.37
C THR A 419 -6.23 12.31 9.61
N LEU A 420 -6.03 11.84 10.85
CA LEU A 420 -4.86 11.04 11.21
C LEU A 420 -4.94 9.64 10.61
N ASN A 421 -6.12 9.01 10.57
CA ASN A 421 -6.33 7.69 9.98
C ASN A 421 -6.15 7.71 8.46
N ALA A 422 -6.61 8.77 7.77
CA ALA A 422 -6.43 8.89 6.34
C ALA A 422 -4.95 9.03 5.93
N LEU A 423 -4.12 9.56 6.82
CA LEU A 423 -2.66 9.62 6.71
C LEU A 423 -1.97 8.37 7.29
N GLU A 424 -2.74 7.39 7.77
CA GLU A 424 -2.25 6.18 8.46
C GLU A 424 -1.37 6.48 9.68
N ARG A 425 -1.64 7.60 10.34
CA ARG A 425 -0.97 8.05 11.58
C ARG A 425 -1.67 7.61 12.85
N LEU A 426 -2.94 7.21 12.75
CA LEU A 426 -3.72 6.70 13.86
C LEU A 426 -4.56 5.51 13.37
N LEU A 427 -4.22 4.33 13.86
CA LEU A 427 -4.90 3.07 13.53
C LEU A 427 -5.61 2.53 14.77
N LEU A 428 -6.47 1.53 14.56
CA LEU A 428 -7.23 0.87 15.62
C LEU A 428 -6.96 -0.62 15.62
N ARG A 429 -6.85 -1.19 16.82
CA ARG A 429 -6.86 -2.64 17.07
C ARG A 429 -7.81 -3.01 18.20
N HIS A 430 -8.32 -4.21 18.18
CA HIS A 430 -9.14 -4.77 19.25
C HIS A 430 -8.23 -5.48 20.28
N PRO A 431 -8.57 -5.47 21.57
CA PRO A 431 -7.82 -6.20 22.60
C PRO A 431 -7.61 -7.68 22.26
N ASP A 432 -8.59 -8.33 21.62
CA ASP A 432 -8.48 -9.74 21.18
C ASP A 432 -7.34 -10.01 20.20
N ALA A 433 -6.83 -8.99 19.48
CA ALA A 433 -5.65 -9.15 18.61
C ALA A 433 -4.36 -9.32 19.42
N THR A 434 -4.36 -8.95 20.71
CA THR A 434 -3.18 -9.10 21.56
C THR A 434 -3.09 -10.52 22.10
N SER A 435 -2.18 -11.30 21.54
CA SER A 435 -1.48 -12.36 22.26
C SER A 435 -0.02 -11.97 22.21
N SER A 436 0.47 -11.45 23.34
CA SER A 436 1.86 -11.07 23.63
C SER A 436 2.89 -11.66 22.65
N VAL A 437 3.46 -10.80 21.80
CA VAL A 437 4.73 -11.05 21.10
C VAL A 437 5.85 -10.45 21.94
#